data_AF-D3FRL9-F1
#
_entry.id   AF-D3FRL9-F1
#
_cell.length_a   1.000
_cell.length_b   1.000
_cell.length_c   1.000
_cell.angle_alpha   90.00
_cell.angle_beta   90.00
_cell.angle_gamma   90.00
#
_symmetry.space_group_name_H-M   'P 1'
#
loop_
_entity.id
_entity.type
_entity.pdbx_description
1 polymer ?
#
loop_
_entity_poly.entity_id
_entity_poly.type
_entity_poly.pdbx_seq_one_letter_code
_entity_poly.pdbx_strand_id
1 'polypeptide(L)'
;MLEDNSYNGLFEELVTKDKIISHGSSFWDSNDPRGDKKDPNKYNANVFFGLIVDTDSHRSIVINYSTICYKEELSCDLNSDKEYEFALKLMKSIEFLNP
;
A
#
# COMPACT_ATOMS: atom_id res chain seq x y z
N MET A 1 -2.05 -10.23 5.70
CA MET A 1 -1.96 -9.52 4.39
C MET A 1 -1.90 -8.00 4.53
N LEU A 2 -2.93 -7.35 5.08
CA LEU A 2 -2.84 -5.92 5.47
C LEU A 2 -1.88 -5.75 6.66
N GLU A 3 -2.07 -6.57 7.70
CA GLU A 3 -1.23 -6.55 8.91
C GLU A 3 0.26 -6.71 8.58
N ASP A 4 0.61 -7.66 7.71
CA ASP A 4 1.99 -7.93 7.27
C ASP A 4 2.69 -6.71 6.63
N ASN A 5 1.92 -5.76 6.09
CA ASN A 5 2.44 -4.56 5.45
C ASN A 5 2.22 -3.29 6.28
N SER A 6 1.34 -3.33 7.27
CA SER A 6 1.00 -2.18 8.10
C SER A 6 2.06 -1.89 9.15
N TYR A 7 2.22 -0.61 9.49
CA TYR A 7 2.85 -0.24 10.75
C TYR A 7 1.78 -0.27 11.85
N ASN A 8 1.91 -1.16 12.84
CA ASN A 8 0.98 -1.26 13.99
C ASN A 8 -0.51 -1.36 13.59
N GLY A 9 -0.84 -2.01 12.47
CA GLY A 9 -2.23 -2.11 12.02
C GLY A 9 -2.81 -0.81 11.46
N LEU A 10 -1.99 0.21 11.16
CA LEU A 10 -2.47 1.46 10.58
C LEU A 10 -2.86 1.27 9.12
N PHE A 11 -4.14 1.53 8.83
CA PHE A 11 -4.70 1.67 7.50
C PHE A 11 -5.99 2.50 7.59
N GLU A 12 -6.43 2.98 6.43
CA GLU A 12 -7.69 3.70 6.23
C GLU A 12 -8.65 2.85 5.41
N GLU A 13 -9.94 3.17 5.47
CA GLU A 13 -10.96 2.52 4.66
C GLU A 13 -11.68 3.52 3.77
N LEU A 14 -11.80 3.17 2.50
CA LEU A 14 -12.61 3.88 1.52
C LEU A 14 -13.72 2.95 1.02
N VAL A 15 -14.96 3.32 1.33
CA VAL A 15 -16.15 2.57 0.93
C VAL A 15 -16.77 3.22 -0.30
N THR A 16 -16.94 2.44 -1.37
CA THR A 16 -17.73 2.83 -2.54
C THR A 16 -19.02 2.01 -2.59
N LYS A 17 -19.79 2.15 -3.67
CA LYS A 17 -21.05 1.40 -3.85
C LYS A 17 -20.80 -0.12 -4.00
N ASP A 18 -19.70 -0.48 -4.64
CA ASP A 18 -19.38 -1.80 -5.18
C ASP A 18 -18.18 -2.47 -4.49
N LYS A 19 -17.38 -1.71 -3.73
CA LYS A 19 -16.18 -2.24 -3.08
C LYS A 19 -15.81 -1.49 -1.81
N ILE A 20 -15.06 -2.18 -0.97
CA ILE A 20 -14.36 -1.63 0.19
C ILE A 20 -12.86 -1.69 -0.12
N ILE A 21 -12.16 -0.58 0.06
CA ILE A 21 -10.72 -0.48 -0.10
C ILE A 21 -10.11 -0.15 1.26
N SER A 22 -9.49 -1.14 1.90
CA SER A 22 -8.63 -0.89 3.06
C SER A 22 -7.22 -0.63 2.56
N HIS A 23 -6.64 0.55 2.80
CA HIS A 23 -5.35 0.96 2.23
C HIS A 23 -4.45 1.65 3.25
N GLY A 24 -3.14 1.56 3.05
CA GLY A 24 -2.18 2.21 3.93
C GLY A 24 -0.78 2.24 3.35
N SER A 25 0.13 2.82 4.13
CA SER A 25 1.55 2.91 3.80
C SER A 25 2.40 2.57 5.02
N SER A 26 3.63 2.15 4.76
CA SER A 26 4.63 1.94 5.80
C SER A 26 6.03 2.17 5.23
N PHE A 27 7.00 2.24 6.14
CA PHE A 27 8.40 2.17 5.76
C PHE A 27 8.96 0.77 6.06
N TRP A 28 9.67 0.21 5.09
CA TRP A 28 10.44 -1.00 5.21
C TRP A 28 11.90 -0.73 4.89
N ASP A 29 12.77 -1.14 5.80
CA ASP A 29 14.21 -1.00 5.66
C ASP A 29 14.78 -2.20 4.89
N SER A 30 15.21 -1.99 3.65
CA SER A 30 15.77 -3.07 2.83
C SER A 30 17.08 -3.65 3.39
N ASN A 31 17.79 -2.89 4.23
CA ASN A 31 19.00 -3.34 4.92
C ASN A 31 18.70 -4.19 6.16
N ASP A 32 17.46 -4.13 6.67
CA ASP A 32 16.94 -5.02 7.70
C ASP A 32 15.72 -5.79 7.17
N PRO A 33 15.93 -6.82 6.32
CA PRO A 33 14.85 -7.58 5.72
C PRO A 33 14.00 -8.38 6.73
N ARG A 34 14.47 -8.51 7.98
CA ARG A 34 13.69 -9.09 9.09
C ARG A 34 13.10 -8.02 10.01
N GLY A 35 13.37 -6.75 9.74
CA GLY A 35 12.97 -5.62 10.56
C GLY A 35 11.47 -5.35 10.47
N ASP A 36 10.93 -4.86 11.57
CA ASP A 36 9.54 -4.44 11.66
C ASP A 36 9.26 -3.26 10.71
N LYS A 37 8.03 -3.18 10.22
CA LYS A 37 7.54 -1.99 9.51
C LYS A 37 7.65 -0.78 10.44
N LYS A 38 8.07 0.37 9.91
CA LYS A 38 8.25 1.62 10.67
C LYS A 38 7.17 2.64 10.32
N ASP A 39 7.01 3.61 11.21
CA ASP A 39 6.05 4.71 11.10
C ASP A 39 6.26 5.53 9.81
N PRO A 40 5.29 5.53 8.88
CA PRO A 40 5.40 6.27 7.63
C PRO A 40 5.39 7.80 7.81
N ASN A 41 5.03 8.31 9.00
CA ASN A 41 5.09 9.75 9.30
C ASN A 41 6.49 10.19 9.76
N LYS A 42 7.34 9.23 10.18
CA LYS A 42 8.72 9.49 10.62
C LYS A 42 9.75 9.16 9.55
N TYR A 43 9.42 8.22 8.68
CA TYR A 43 10.24 7.77 7.57
C TYR A 43 9.41 7.83 6.30
N ASN A 44 9.95 8.40 5.21
CA ASN A 44 9.26 8.45 3.92
C ASN A 44 8.81 7.05 3.51
N ALA A 45 7.51 6.81 3.45
CA ALA A 45 6.97 5.49 3.16
C ALA A 45 7.46 4.98 1.79
N ASN A 46 7.77 3.69 1.74
CA ASN A 46 8.25 3.00 0.54
C ASN A 46 7.49 1.69 0.28
N VAL A 47 6.49 1.38 1.11
CA VAL A 47 5.54 0.30 0.93
C VAL A 47 4.15 0.88 1.02
N PHE A 48 3.32 0.56 0.03
CA PHE A 48 1.94 1.02 -0.11
C PHE A 48 1.09 -0.20 -0.41
N PHE A 49 0.05 -0.42 0.38
CA PHE A 49 -0.69 -1.67 0.36
C PHE A 49 -2.19 -1.42 0.40
N GLY A 50 -2.95 -2.36 -0.14
CA GLY A 50 -4.40 -2.30 -0.08
C GLY A 50 -5.07 -3.65 -0.30
N LEU A 51 -6.21 -3.83 0.36
CA LEU A 51 -7.15 -4.93 0.17
C LEU A 51 -8.43 -4.34 -0.40
N ILE A 52 -8.77 -4.77 -1.62
CA ILE A 52 -9.97 -4.37 -2.34
C ILE A 52 -10.93 -5.54 -2.29
N VAL A 53 -12.08 -5.37 -1.64
CA VAL A 53 -13.11 -6.39 -1.50
C VAL A 53 -14.34 -5.95 -2.28
N ASP A 54 -14.81 -6.79 -3.18
CA ASP A 54 -16.09 -6.63 -3.84
C ASP A 54 -17.23 -6.93 -2.86
N THR A 55 -18.22 -6.05 -2.75
CA THR A 55 -19.32 -6.23 -1.79
C THR A 55 -20.29 -7.34 -2.18
N ASP A 56 -20.33 -7.72 -3.46
CA ASP A 56 -21.41 -8.54 -4.02
C ASP A 56 -20.96 -9.95 -4.42
N SER A 57 -19.71 -10.12 -4.84
CA SER A 57 -19.19 -11.33 -5.49
C SER A 57 -18.22 -12.15 -4.65
N HIS A 58 -18.00 -11.78 -3.39
CA HIS A 58 -17.01 -12.42 -2.48
C HIS A 58 -15.58 -12.49 -3.06
N ARG A 59 -15.25 -11.61 -4.00
CA ARG A 59 -13.93 -11.51 -4.61
C ARG A 59 -13.10 -10.46 -3.90
N SER A 60 -11.80 -10.68 -3.84
CA SER A 60 -10.87 -9.68 -3.34
C SER A 60 -9.59 -9.66 -4.15
N ILE A 61 -8.96 -8.49 -4.19
CA ILE A 61 -7.63 -8.28 -4.76
C ILE A 61 -6.78 -7.61 -3.70
N VAL A 62 -5.55 -8.07 -3.55
CA VAL A 62 -4.55 -7.42 -2.71
C VAL A 62 -3.48 -6.79 -3.58
N ILE A 63 -3.18 -5.53 -3.30
CA ILE A 63 -2.06 -4.80 -3.87
C ILE A 63 -0.99 -4.65 -2.80
N ASN A 64 0.25 -4.98 -3.17
CA ASN A 64 1.45 -4.55 -2.48
C ASN A 64 2.35 -3.86 -3.51
N TYR A 65 2.54 -2.56 -3.32
CA TYR A 65 3.34 -1.70 -4.18
C TYR A 65 4.50 -1.17 -3.34
N SER A 66 5.73 -1.46 -3.73
CA SER A 66 6.92 -1.04 -3.01
C SER A 66 7.88 -0.31 -3.94
N THR A 67 8.52 0.73 -3.43
CA THR A 67 9.53 1.49 -4.16
C THR A 67 10.89 1.26 -3.49
N ILE A 68 11.91 0.98 -4.30
CA ILE A 68 13.24 0.61 -3.80
C ILE A 68 14.30 1.42 -4.54
N CYS A 69 15.11 2.13 -3.78
CA CYS A 69 16.32 2.78 -4.26
C CYS A 69 17.45 1.76 -4.34
N TYR A 70 17.66 1.14 -5.50
CA TYR A 70 18.67 0.09 -5.68
C TYR A 70 20.13 0.60 -5.69
N LYS A 71 20.34 1.93 -5.74
CA LYS A 71 21.64 2.62 -5.64
C LYS A 71 21.48 3.95 -4.89
N GLU A 72 21.32 3.90 -3.58
CA GLU A 72 21.09 5.09 -2.73
C GLU A 72 22.18 6.16 -2.85
N GLU A 73 23.42 5.72 -3.09
CA GLU A 73 24.61 6.55 -3.28
C GLU A 73 24.58 7.44 -4.54
N LEU A 74 23.61 7.26 -5.43
CA LEU A 74 23.37 8.12 -6.60
C LEU A 74 22.25 9.15 -6.37
N SER A 75 21.93 9.49 -5.11
CA SER A 75 20.83 10.37 -4.72
C SER A 75 19.48 9.89 -5.27
N CYS A 76 18.95 8.85 -4.66
CA CYS A 76 17.58 8.42 -4.91
C CYS A 76 16.65 9.12 -3.91
N ASP A 77 15.88 10.08 -4.39
CA ASP A 77 14.82 10.72 -3.62
C ASP A 77 13.48 10.41 -4.30
N LEU A 78 12.60 9.74 -3.57
CA LEU A 78 11.29 9.33 -4.04
C LEU A 78 10.25 10.15 -3.31
N ASN A 79 9.33 10.74 -4.07
CA ASN A 79 8.22 11.47 -3.50
C ASN A 79 7.16 10.48 -3.00
N SER A 80 7.25 10.11 -1.73
CA SER A 80 6.39 9.12 -1.09
C SER A 80 4.90 9.44 -1.24
N ASP A 81 4.51 10.72 -1.12
CA ASP A 81 3.12 11.15 -1.25
C ASP A 81 2.58 10.89 -2.66
N LYS A 82 3.35 11.21 -3.70
CA LYS A 82 2.97 10.93 -5.09
C LYS A 82 2.86 9.44 -5.37
N GLU A 83 3.74 8.63 -4.81
CA GLU A 83 3.70 7.18 -4.97
C GLU A 83 2.49 6.56 -4.23
N TYR A 84 2.13 7.11 -3.07
CA TYR A 84 0.89 6.75 -2.38
C TYR A 84 -0.35 7.12 -3.18
N GLU A 85 -0.41 8.34 -3.74
CA GLU A 85 -1.50 8.79 -4.62
C GLU A 85 -1.65 7.88 -5.85
N PHE A 86 -0.52 7.47 -6.45
CA PHE A 86 -0.50 6.53 -7.56
C PHE A 86 -1.05 5.15 -7.16
N ALA A 87 -0.57 4.59 -6.05
CA ALA A 87 -1.04 3.31 -5.54
C ALA A 87 -2.54 3.34 -5.23
N LEU A 88 -3.02 4.41 -4.60
CA LEU A 88 -4.44 4.59 -4.31
C LEU A 88 -5.28 4.72 -5.58
N LYS A 89 -4.78 5.41 -6.61
CA LYS A 89 -5.42 5.49 -7.93
C LYS A 89 -5.54 4.11 -8.57
N LEU A 90 -4.48 3.30 -8.52
CA LEU A 90 -4.48 1.92 -9.00
C LEU A 90 -5.55 1.10 -8.27
N MET A 91 -5.60 1.15 -6.93
CA MET A 91 -6.61 0.43 -6.12
C MET A 91 -8.04 0.84 -6.50
N LYS A 92 -8.28 2.15 -6.65
CA LYS A 92 -9.60 2.69 -7.05
C LYS A 92 -10.03 2.24 -8.44
N SER A 93 -9.07 2.01 -9.35
CA SER A 93 -9.34 1.59 -10.73
C SER A 93 -9.68 0.10 -10.90
N ILE A 94 -9.50 -0.72 -9.86
CA ILE A 94 -9.86 -2.13 -9.90
C ILE A 94 -11.39 -2.27 -10.00
N GLU A 95 -11.86 -3.02 -10.99
CA GLU A 95 -13.27 -3.36 -11.16
C GLU A 95 -13.44 -4.88 -11.12
N PHE A 96 -14.52 -5.33 -10.49
CA PHE A 96 -14.94 -6.73 -10.53
C PHE A 96 -16.05 -6.87 -11.55
N LEU A 97 -15.86 -7.76 -12.53
CA LEU A 97 -16.91 -8.07 -13.48
C LEU A 97 -17.92 -9.01 -12.82
N ASN A 98 -19.19 -8.61 -12.80
CA ASN A 98 -20.26 -9.54 -12.45
C ASN A 98 -20.28 -10.70 -13.47
N PRO A 99 -20.37 -11.96 -13.00
CA PRO A 99 -20.49 -13.11 -13.88
C PRO A 99 -21.78 -13.07 -14.72
#